data_AF-A0A965J0V7-F1
#
_entry.id   AF-A0A965J0V7-F1
#
_cell.length_a   1.000
_cell.length_b   1.000
_cell.length_c   1.000
_cell.angle_alpha   90.00
_cell.angle_beta   90.00
_cell.angle_gamma   90.00
#
_symmetry.space_group_name_H-M   'P 1'
#
loop_
_entity.id
_entity.type
_entity.pdbx_description
1 polymer ?
#
loop_
_entity_poly.entity_id
_entity_poly.type
_entity_poly.pdbx_seq_one_letter_code
_entity_poly.pdbx_strand_id
1 'polypeptide(L)'
;SEFKSEKNEDLKIPYWEVGVKDKDKIRYWYPHGSIHDKDPITLGTREYAKRFQTIERLRNHSKYKKENKPTSWYHQLTHNPVLILGAHMSQNEWDIWFAFVNRERNFAKNENQQFKYPIFQMRECECKQNAQHEWFEPLFSGLDFNEQWEELGMRLG
;
A
#
# COMPACT_ATOMS: atom_id res chain seq x y z
N SER A 1 -23.06 16.86 5.58
CA SER A 1 -23.37 15.45 5.84
C SER A 1 -22.37 14.94 6.85
N GLU A 2 -22.73 15.01 8.14
CA GLU A 2 -21.92 14.41 9.21
C GLU A 2 -22.12 12.91 9.16
N PHE A 3 -21.10 12.18 8.71
CA PHE A 3 -21.09 10.73 8.78
C PHE A 3 -20.92 10.32 10.25
N LYS A 4 -22.03 9.98 10.91
CA LYS A 4 -22.03 9.35 12.22
C LYS A 4 -21.24 8.04 12.13
N SER A 5 -20.16 7.94 12.91
CA SER A 5 -19.33 6.74 13.00
C SER A 5 -20.10 5.64 13.72
N GLU A 6 -20.75 4.76 12.97
CA GLU A 6 -21.29 3.53 13.53
C GLU A 6 -20.23 2.44 13.40
N LYS A 7 -19.57 2.18 14.54
CA LYS A 7 -18.69 1.04 14.87
C LYS A 7 -17.26 1.06 14.30
N ASN A 8 -16.28 1.12 15.22
CA ASN A 8 -14.84 0.95 14.95
C ASN A 8 -14.45 -0.50 14.57
N GLU A 9 -15.39 -1.45 14.54
CA GLU A 9 -15.14 -2.85 14.18
C GLU A 9 -14.80 -2.99 12.69
N ASP A 10 -15.41 -2.18 11.83
CA ASP A 10 -15.16 -2.13 10.38
C ASP A 10 -13.75 -1.62 10.02
N LEU A 11 -13.04 -1.02 10.98
CA LEU A 11 -11.67 -0.55 10.81
C LEU A 11 -10.62 -1.61 11.14
N LYS A 12 -11.02 -2.75 11.75
CA LYS A 12 -10.15 -3.90 11.96
C LYS A 12 -10.09 -4.71 10.67
N ILE A 13 -9.08 -4.42 9.87
CA ILE A 13 -8.86 -5.13 8.61
C ILE A 13 -8.23 -6.48 8.94
N PRO A 14 -8.78 -7.60 8.45
CA PRO A 14 -8.19 -8.91 8.68
C PRO A 14 -6.77 -8.95 8.11
N TYR A 15 -5.81 -9.32 8.94
CA TYR A 15 -4.45 -9.62 8.54
C TYR A 15 -4.08 -11.00 9.11
N TRP A 16 -3.22 -11.70 8.39
CA TRP A 16 -2.64 -12.95 8.84
C TRP A 16 -1.29 -12.64 9.46
N GLU A 17 -1.04 -13.15 10.65
CA GLU A 17 0.23 -12.93 11.34
C GLU A 17 1.04 -14.22 11.38
N VAL A 18 2.30 -14.15 10.95
CA VAL A 18 3.25 -15.25 11.05
C VAL A 18 4.39 -14.81 11.97
N GLY A 19 4.56 -15.55 13.07
CA GLY A 19 5.70 -15.38 13.95
C GLY A 19 6.93 -16.03 13.34
N VAL A 20 7.98 -15.25 13.12
CA VAL A 20 9.31 -15.79 12.80
C VAL A 20 10.04 -15.99 14.13
N LYS A 21 10.63 -17.17 14.37
CA LYS A 21 11.36 -17.46 15.62
C LYS A 21 12.38 -16.35 15.90
N ASP A 22 12.29 -15.76 17.09
CA ASP A 22 13.16 -14.70 17.63
C ASP A 22 13.16 -13.32 16.93
N LYS A 23 12.15 -13.00 16.10
CA LYS A 23 11.97 -11.65 15.52
C LYS A 23 10.51 -11.17 15.53
N ASP A 24 10.35 -9.88 15.28
CA ASP A 24 9.06 -9.19 15.11
C ASP A 24 8.11 -9.98 14.19
N LYS A 25 6.82 -9.90 14.53
CA LYS A 25 5.73 -10.58 13.82
C LYS A 25 5.54 -9.99 12.42
N ILE A 26 5.49 -10.84 11.40
CA ILE A 26 5.16 -10.43 10.02
C ILE A 26 3.65 -10.47 9.85
N ARG A 27 3.08 -9.37 9.35
CA ARG A 27 1.65 -9.26 9.05
C ARG A 27 1.43 -9.24 7.55
N TYR A 28 0.62 -10.18 7.08
CA TYR A 28 0.18 -10.33 5.71
C TYR A 28 -1.22 -9.78 5.57
N TRP A 29 -1.44 -8.99 4.54
CA TRP A 29 -2.74 -8.44 4.21
C TRP A 29 -3.10 -8.83 2.79
N TYR A 30 -4.33 -9.33 2.64
CA TYR A 30 -4.86 -9.77 1.36
C TYR A 30 -6.00 -8.82 0.98
N PRO A 31 -5.71 -7.74 0.22
CA PRO A 31 -6.73 -6.79 -0.18
C PRO A 31 -7.90 -7.55 -0.76
N HIS A 32 -7.67 -8.39 -1.77
CA HIS A 32 -8.71 -9.04 -2.57
C HIS A 32 -9.26 -10.34 -1.96
N GLY A 33 -9.00 -10.61 -0.68
CA GLY A 33 -9.30 -11.90 -0.05
C GLY A 33 -8.20 -12.93 -0.28
N SER A 34 -8.32 -14.07 0.39
CA SER A 34 -7.32 -15.15 0.37
C SER A 34 -7.89 -16.35 -0.37
N ILE A 35 -7.06 -17.13 -1.07
CA ILE A 35 -7.52 -18.39 -1.66
C ILE A 35 -7.97 -19.41 -0.59
N HIS A 36 -7.46 -19.26 0.63
CA HIS A 36 -7.80 -20.11 1.78
C HIS A 36 -9.13 -19.74 2.43
N ASP A 37 -9.69 -18.57 2.10
CA ASP A 37 -10.98 -18.09 2.60
C ASP A 37 -11.79 -17.49 1.45
N LYS A 38 -12.76 -18.27 0.94
CA LYS A 38 -13.49 -17.94 -0.28
C LYS A 38 -14.51 -16.81 -0.10
N ASP A 39 -14.95 -16.56 1.13
CA ASP A 39 -15.99 -15.58 1.45
C ASP A 39 -15.54 -14.11 1.23
N PRO A 40 -14.29 -13.70 1.54
CA PRO A 40 -13.82 -12.33 1.28
C PRO A 40 -13.28 -12.08 -0.13
N ILE A 41 -13.31 -13.04 -1.06
CA ILE A 41 -12.70 -12.84 -2.39
C ILE A 41 -13.49 -11.77 -3.16
N THR A 42 -12.84 -10.63 -3.39
CA THR A 42 -13.46 -9.52 -4.11
C THR A 42 -13.12 -9.61 -5.58
N LEU A 43 -14.09 -10.07 -6.35
CA LEU A 43 -14.05 -10.07 -7.81
C LEU A 43 -15.14 -9.11 -8.31
N GLY A 44 -14.77 -8.18 -9.19
CA GLY A 44 -15.72 -7.31 -9.89
C GLY A 44 -15.78 -5.86 -9.40
N THR A 45 -16.01 -4.95 -10.34
CA THR A 45 -15.90 -3.49 -10.20
C THR A 45 -16.82 -2.89 -9.12
N ARG A 46 -17.98 -3.51 -8.88
CA ARG A 46 -18.95 -3.05 -7.85
C ARG A 46 -18.39 -3.18 -6.44
N GLU A 47 -17.71 -4.28 -6.15
CA GLU A 47 -17.12 -4.51 -4.82
C GLU A 47 -15.87 -3.64 -4.63
N TYR A 48 -15.11 -3.36 -5.69
CA TYR A 48 -14.07 -2.33 -5.69
C TYR A 48 -14.61 -0.94 -5.33
N ALA A 49 -15.76 -0.53 -5.86
CA ALA A 49 -16.38 0.75 -5.52
C ALA A 49 -16.77 0.84 -4.03
N LYS A 50 -17.22 -0.27 -3.41
CA LYS A 50 -17.49 -0.30 -1.96
C LYS A 50 -16.21 -0.18 -1.12
N ARG A 51 -15.10 -0.75 -1.59
CA ARG A 51 -13.78 -0.61 -0.92
C ARG A 51 -13.33 0.84 -0.84
N PHE A 52 -13.59 1.63 -1.87
CA PHE A 52 -13.28 3.07 -1.85
C PHE A 52 -13.90 3.79 -0.65
N GLN A 53 -15.16 3.49 -0.32
CA GLN A 53 -15.81 4.07 0.87
C GLN A 53 -15.09 3.68 2.16
N THR A 54 -14.60 2.44 2.24
CA THR A 54 -13.82 1.95 3.39
C THR A 54 -12.48 2.70 3.48
N ILE A 55 -11.83 2.95 2.35
CA ILE A 55 -10.55 3.66 2.29
C ILE A 55 -10.71 5.13 2.66
N GLU A 56 -11.80 5.78 2.26
CA GLU A 56 -12.12 7.13 2.71
C GLU A 56 -12.31 7.21 4.22
N ARG A 57 -12.98 6.21 4.82
CA ARG A 57 -13.08 6.08 6.29
C ARG A 57 -11.71 5.91 6.93
N LEU A 58 -10.85 5.05 6.37
CA LEU A 58 -9.48 4.84 6.86
C LEU A 58 -8.63 6.12 6.79
N ARG A 59 -8.75 6.88 5.70
CA ARG A 59 -8.08 8.18 5.52
C ARG A 59 -8.53 9.20 6.56
N ASN A 60 -9.83 9.29 6.81
CA ASN A 60 -10.33 10.20 7.83
C ASN A 60 -9.79 9.77 9.21
N HIS A 61 -9.90 8.49 9.54
CA HIS A 61 -9.37 7.95 10.79
C HIS A 61 -7.85 8.19 10.96
N SER A 62 -7.05 8.03 9.90
CA SER A 62 -5.61 8.28 9.95
C SER A 62 -5.25 9.76 10.16
N LYS A 63 -6.13 10.70 9.79
CA LYS A 63 -5.93 12.13 10.04
C LYS A 63 -6.24 12.54 11.48
N TYR A 64 -7.19 11.86 12.13
CA TYR A 64 -7.69 12.23 13.45
C TYR A 64 -6.91 11.58 14.62
N LYS A 65 -6.24 10.45 14.40
CA LYS A 65 -5.42 9.82 15.45
C LYS A 65 -3.95 10.25 15.38
N LYS A 66 -3.46 10.90 16.45
CA LYS A 66 -2.03 11.13 16.77
C LYS A 66 -1.34 9.93 17.44
N GLU A 67 -1.96 8.75 17.44
CA GLU A 67 -1.42 7.59 18.16
C GLU A 67 -0.24 6.96 17.42
N ASN A 68 0.86 6.71 18.13
CA ASN A 68 2.12 6.09 17.64
C ASN A 68 2.00 4.62 17.19
N LYS A 69 0.80 4.04 17.11
CA LYS A 69 0.62 2.63 16.70
C LYS A 69 -0.05 2.56 15.33
N PRO A 70 0.57 1.90 14.34
CA PRO A 70 -0.02 1.79 13.01
C PRO A 70 -1.27 0.91 13.06
N THR A 71 -2.42 1.54 12.80
CA THR A 71 -3.74 0.95 12.96
C THR A 71 -4.26 0.20 11.73
N SER A 72 -3.74 0.50 10.52
CA SER A 72 -4.23 -0.08 9.26
C SER A 72 -3.13 -0.16 8.19
N TRP A 73 -3.34 -0.98 7.14
CA TRP A 73 -2.46 -1.02 5.96
C TRP A 73 -2.33 0.35 5.31
N TYR A 74 -3.42 1.15 5.31
CA TYR A 74 -3.40 2.50 4.77
C TYR A 74 -2.40 3.38 5.53
N HIS A 75 -2.39 3.30 6.86
CA HIS A 75 -1.38 3.99 7.68
C HIS A 75 0.03 3.49 7.34
N GLN A 76 0.21 2.18 7.16
CA GLN A 76 1.51 1.61 6.84
C GLN A 76 2.04 2.10 5.48
N LEU A 77 1.20 2.10 4.44
CA LEU A 77 1.55 2.58 3.10
C LEU A 77 1.79 4.09 3.04
N THR A 78 1.24 4.87 3.96
CA THR A 78 1.36 6.33 3.95
C THR A 78 2.51 6.85 4.79
N HIS A 79 2.97 6.11 5.81
CA HIS A 79 3.94 6.59 6.80
C HIS A 79 5.25 5.79 6.88
N ASN A 80 5.45 4.77 6.04
CA ASN A 80 6.68 3.98 6.04
C ASN A 80 7.31 3.89 4.63
N PRO A 81 8.58 3.47 4.53
CA PRO A 81 9.14 2.98 3.28
C PRO A 81 8.29 1.84 2.72
N VAL A 82 8.03 1.83 1.42
CA VAL A 82 7.22 0.81 0.75
C VAL A 82 8.03 0.20 -0.39
N LEU A 83 7.95 -1.12 -0.50
CA LEU A 83 8.53 -1.89 -1.59
C LEU A 83 7.40 -2.55 -2.40
N ILE A 84 7.36 -2.29 -3.70
CA ILE A 84 6.34 -2.83 -4.62
C ILE A 84 7.03 -3.82 -5.56
N LEU A 85 6.61 -5.08 -5.47
CA LEU A 85 7.13 -6.20 -6.27
C LEU A 85 5.98 -6.81 -7.08
N GLY A 86 6.20 -7.05 -8.38
CA GLY A 86 5.22 -7.77 -9.22
C GLY A 86 3.86 -7.10 -9.43
N ALA A 87 3.70 -5.84 -9.03
CA ALA A 87 2.43 -5.11 -9.17
C ALA A 87 2.54 -4.05 -10.27
N HIS A 88 1.56 -4.07 -11.18
CA HIS A 88 1.31 -2.99 -12.12
C HIS A 88 0.22 -2.07 -11.53
N MET A 89 0.29 -0.76 -11.78
CA MET A 89 -0.73 0.19 -11.31
C MET A 89 -1.97 0.15 -12.21
N SER A 90 -2.69 -0.98 -12.20
CA SER A 90 -3.91 -1.18 -12.99
C SER A 90 -5.16 -0.73 -12.22
N GLN A 91 -6.34 -0.94 -12.81
CA GLN A 91 -7.61 -0.59 -12.17
C GLN A 91 -7.91 -1.42 -10.90
N ASN A 92 -7.28 -2.58 -10.78
CA ASN A 92 -7.46 -3.46 -9.64
C ASN A 92 -6.69 -2.98 -8.40
N GLU A 93 -5.68 -2.13 -8.56
CA GLU A 93 -4.85 -1.57 -7.48
C GLU A 93 -5.25 -0.12 -7.14
N TRP A 94 -6.46 0.29 -7.51
CA TRP A 94 -6.96 1.66 -7.32
C TRP A 94 -7.03 2.10 -5.85
N ASP A 95 -7.18 1.15 -4.94
CA ASP A 95 -7.12 1.36 -3.50
C ASP A 95 -5.72 1.76 -3.01
N ILE A 96 -4.71 1.04 -3.48
CA ILE A 96 -3.29 1.32 -3.25
C ILE A 96 -2.92 2.66 -3.90
N TRP A 97 -3.37 2.89 -5.14
CA TRP A 97 -3.14 4.16 -5.84
C TRP A 97 -3.72 5.35 -5.07
N PHE A 98 -4.95 5.23 -4.57
CA PHE A 98 -5.57 6.26 -3.74
C PHE A 98 -4.76 6.56 -2.47
N ALA A 99 -4.19 5.52 -1.83
CA ALA A 99 -3.32 5.72 -0.67
C ALA A 99 -2.05 6.51 -1.04
N PHE A 100 -1.39 6.19 -2.14
CA PHE A 100 -0.20 6.91 -2.61
C PHE A 100 -0.50 8.35 -3.02
N VAL A 101 -1.59 8.61 -3.74
CA VAL A 101 -2.01 9.98 -4.07
C VAL A 101 -2.21 10.81 -2.80
N ASN A 102 -2.83 10.22 -1.76
CA ASN A 102 -3.01 10.93 -0.50
C ASN A 102 -1.70 11.14 0.26
N ARG A 103 -0.80 10.16 0.23
CA ARG A 103 0.56 10.30 0.76
C ARG A 103 1.25 11.51 0.13
N GLU A 104 1.31 11.56 -1.19
CA GLU A 104 1.92 12.67 -1.94
C GLU A 104 1.28 14.02 -1.59
N ARG A 105 -0.06 14.10 -1.56
CA ARG A 105 -0.77 15.33 -1.18
C ARG A 105 -0.47 15.79 0.25
N ASN A 106 -0.28 14.86 1.19
CA ASN A 106 0.06 15.21 2.57
C ASN A 106 1.47 15.79 2.69
N PHE A 107 2.41 15.27 1.89
CA PHE A 107 3.81 15.69 1.89
C PHE A 107 4.15 16.80 0.88
N ALA A 108 3.24 17.16 -0.02
CA ALA A 108 3.37 18.30 -0.93
C ALA A 108 3.42 19.65 -0.20
N LYS A 109 3.06 19.70 1.10
CA LYS A 109 3.26 20.89 1.94
C LYS A 109 4.73 20.96 2.36
N ASN A 110 5.41 22.06 2.03
CA ASN A 110 6.86 22.27 2.24
C ASN A 110 7.37 21.92 3.66
N GLU A 111 6.53 22.08 4.69
CA GLU A 111 6.86 21.79 6.09
C GLU A 111 7.07 20.29 6.39
N ASN A 112 6.57 19.39 5.55
CA ASN A 112 6.51 17.95 5.83
C ASN A 112 7.40 17.09 4.91
N GLN A 113 8.00 17.65 3.86
CA GLN A 113 8.76 16.88 2.87
C GLN A 113 9.90 16.06 3.49
N GLN A 114 10.51 16.55 4.57
CA GLN A 114 11.60 15.88 5.28
C GLN A 114 11.25 14.50 5.88
N PHE A 115 9.96 14.20 6.06
CA PHE A 115 9.50 12.91 6.61
C PHE A 115 8.92 11.97 5.55
N LYS A 116 9.02 12.34 4.26
CA LYS A 116 8.51 11.53 3.17
C LYS A 116 9.49 10.37 2.92
N TYR A 117 9.12 9.17 3.37
CA TYR A 117 9.87 7.96 3.03
C TYR A 117 9.77 7.64 1.52
N PRO A 118 10.75 6.91 0.96
CA PRO A 118 10.70 6.48 -0.44
C PRO A 118 9.68 5.37 -0.67
N ILE A 119 9.24 5.23 -1.92
CA ILE A 119 8.51 4.06 -2.41
C ILE A 119 9.34 3.46 -3.55
N PHE A 120 9.83 2.25 -3.35
CA PHE A 120 10.60 1.52 -4.35
C PHE A 120 9.68 0.60 -5.15
N GLN A 121 9.87 0.53 -6.46
CA GLN A 121 9.11 -0.33 -7.35
C GLN A 121 10.03 -1.07 -8.32
N MET A 122 9.81 -2.39 -8.48
CA MET A 122 10.33 -3.13 -9.62
C MET A 122 9.60 -2.72 -10.89
N ARG A 123 10.32 -2.20 -11.88
CA ARG A 123 9.77 -1.75 -13.16
C ARG A 123 10.84 -1.70 -14.22
N GLU A 124 10.45 -1.83 -15.49
CA GLU A 124 11.37 -1.61 -16.60
C GLU A 124 11.88 -0.16 -16.59
N CYS A 125 13.20 0.00 -16.68
CA CYS A 125 13.86 1.32 -16.61
C CYS A 125 13.50 2.25 -17.78
N GLU A 126 12.92 1.71 -18.85
CA GLU A 126 12.60 2.43 -20.09
C GLU A 126 11.26 3.19 -20.04
N CYS A 127 10.42 2.93 -19.04
CA CYS A 127 9.25 3.77 -18.79
C CYS A 127 9.72 5.12 -18.19
N LYS A 128 9.95 6.12 -19.05
CA LYS A 128 10.40 7.48 -18.63
C LYS A 128 9.39 8.61 -18.92
N GLN A 129 8.16 8.31 -19.35
CA GLN A 129 7.28 9.36 -19.89
C GLN A 129 5.97 9.62 -19.12
N ASN A 130 5.66 8.89 -18.05
CA ASN A 130 4.44 9.12 -17.26
C ASN A 130 4.74 9.83 -15.92
N ALA A 131 3.88 10.77 -15.52
CA ALA A 131 3.95 11.47 -14.22
C ALA A 131 3.99 10.52 -13.00
N GLN A 132 3.59 9.26 -13.19
CA GLN A 132 3.73 8.18 -12.21
C GLN A 132 5.20 7.91 -11.82
N HIS A 133 6.19 8.25 -12.66
CA HIS A 133 7.60 8.00 -12.39
C HIS A 133 8.21 8.88 -11.30
N GLU A 134 7.61 10.04 -11.02
CA GLU A 134 8.12 10.99 -10.02
C GLU A 134 7.86 10.51 -8.58
N TRP A 135 6.90 9.60 -8.37
CA TRP A 135 6.49 9.15 -7.04
C TRP A 135 7.19 7.86 -6.60
N PHE A 136 7.73 7.09 -7.55
CA PHE A 136 8.37 5.81 -7.27
C PHE A 136 9.82 5.81 -7.73
N GLU A 137 10.69 5.39 -6.84
CA GLU A 137 12.09 5.14 -7.12
C GLU A 137 12.24 3.73 -7.72
N PRO A 138 13.07 3.58 -8.77
CA PRO A 138 13.36 2.25 -9.29
C PRO A 138 14.10 1.44 -8.22
N LEU A 139 13.65 0.20 -7.98
CA LEU A 139 14.33 -0.68 -7.04
C LEU A 139 15.75 -1.03 -7.52
N PHE A 140 15.91 -1.22 -8.83
CA PHE A 140 17.18 -1.44 -9.49
C PHE A 140 17.29 -0.53 -10.72
N SER A 141 18.51 -0.07 -11.02
CA SER A 141 18.80 0.79 -12.16
C SER A 141 19.46 0.01 -13.29
N GLY A 142 19.01 0.22 -14.53
CA GLY A 142 19.64 -0.34 -15.73
C GLY A 142 19.35 -1.82 -15.98
N LEU A 143 18.41 -2.40 -15.22
CA LEU A 143 17.96 -3.78 -15.40
C LEU A 143 16.54 -3.80 -15.98
N ASP A 144 16.26 -4.79 -16.82
CA ASP A 144 14.90 -5.14 -17.25
C ASP A 144 14.12 -5.84 -16.13
N PHE A 145 12.85 -6.15 -16.35
CA PHE A 145 12.01 -6.75 -15.31
C PHE A 145 12.45 -8.16 -14.89
N ASN A 146 12.97 -8.97 -15.82
CA ASN A 146 13.40 -10.34 -15.54
C ASN A 146 14.73 -10.34 -14.78
N GLU A 147 15.68 -9.54 -15.22
CA GLU A 147 16.98 -9.35 -14.56
C GLU A 147 16.81 -8.87 -13.10
N GLN A 148 15.81 -8.04 -12.85
CA GLN A 148 15.48 -7.60 -11.49
C GLN A 148 15.01 -8.75 -10.58
N TRP A 149 14.29 -9.74 -11.11
CA TRP A 149 13.90 -10.91 -10.32
C TRP A 149 15.08 -11.82 -10.01
N GLU A 150 15.99 -11.99 -10.97
CA GLU A 150 17.23 -12.75 -10.76
C GLU A 150 18.10 -12.08 -9.69
N GLU A 151 18.31 -10.78 -9.80
CA GLU A 151 19.07 -9.99 -8.83
C GLU A 151 18.43 -10.04 -7.44
N LEU A 152 17.10 -9.95 -7.34
CA LEU A 152 16.39 -10.08 -6.08
C LEU A 152 16.58 -11.47 -5.46
N GLY A 153 16.52 -12.52 -6.29
CA GLY A 153 16.76 -13.90 -5.87
C GLY A 153 18.17 -14.10 -5.33
N MET A 154 19.19 -13.56 -6.01
CA MET A 154 20.58 -13.63 -5.55
C MET A 154 20.84 -12.92 -4.22
N ARG A 155 20.11 -11.85 -3.92
CA ARG A 155 20.27 -11.08 -2.66
C ARG A 155 19.52 -11.68 -1.48
N LEU A 156 18.49 -12.49 -1.73
CA LEU A 156 17.64 -13.08 -0.70
C LEU A 156 17.93 -14.56 -0.42
N GLY A 157 18.64 -15.25 -1.32
CA GLY A 157 19.13 -16.63 -1.15
C GLY A 157 20.47 -16.68 -0.44
#